data_AF-A0A356CHM0-F1
#
_entry.id   AF-A0A356CHM0-F1
#
_cell.length_a   1.000
_cell.length_b   1.000
_cell.length_c   1.000
_cell.angle_alpha   90.00
_cell.angle_beta   90.00
_cell.angle_gamma   90.00
#
_symmetry.space_group_name_H-M   'P 1'
#
loop_
_entity.id
_entity.type
_entity.pdbx_description
1 polymer ?
#
loop_
_entity_poly.entity_id
_entity_poly.type
_entity_poly.pdbx_seq_one_letter_code
_entity_poly.pdbx_strand_id
1 'polypeptide(L)'
;MSSSKNPKSSPFNAGHMVLDHLPSMPLLLSQAVFKSATFQPGDNLPKLRTDVRSLEIDAEHVQEYRKVCGFSASPLLPPTYFAMFGFPLLLKIMVHDDFPLRVMGLVHLRNEISVFRSLNVTGNLQMSAELGASTITHAGLEWDINSEVCLDGEPVWACKSTFLHRYKTGLPRHRVRSTKPRNTPLYWRINAGTGRRYSRISGDYNPIHLSDITAKLFGFKQCIAHGMWTKARCVAAIEDNLPRCAYNLSVEFKRPLYLPSGVMFFQHRETDVRHFSLVNQLTGHAHLSGQIRELDHGD
;
A
#
# COMPACT_ATOMS: atom_id res chain seq x y z
N MET A 1 -57.43 7.86 0.15
CA MET A 1 -56.27 7.26 -0.55
C MET A 1 -55.11 8.23 -0.45
N SER A 2 -54.29 8.08 0.59
CA SER A 2 -53.11 8.93 0.82
C SER A 2 -51.87 8.17 0.37
N SER A 3 -51.23 8.68 -0.69
CA SER A 3 -50.00 8.14 -1.24
C SER A 3 -48.83 8.56 -0.34
N SER A 4 -48.28 7.61 0.40
CA SER A 4 -47.01 7.76 1.12
C SER A 4 -45.89 8.00 0.09
N LYS A 5 -45.24 9.17 0.19
CA LYS A 5 -44.00 9.46 -0.53
C LYS A 5 -42.85 8.86 0.27
N ASN A 6 -42.07 7.98 -0.35
CA ASN A 6 -40.79 7.54 0.17
C ASN A 6 -39.88 8.75 0.47
N PRO A 7 -39.15 8.77 1.59
CA PRO A 7 -38.23 9.85 1.90
C PRO A 7 -37.04 9.80 0.93
N LYS A 8 -36.77 10.94 0.30
CA LYS A 8 -35.58 11.16 -0.54
C LYS A 8 -34.33 10.93 0.29
N SER A 9 -33.42 10.11 -0.21
CA SER A 9 -32.06 9.94 0.30
C SER A 9 -31.34 11.30 0.37
N SER A 10 -30.69 11.55 1.51
CA SER A 10 -29.83 12.73 1.76
C SER A 10 -28.70 12.82 0.72
N PRO A 11 -28.37 14.04 0.21
CA PRO A 11 -27.31 14.25 -0.78
C PRO A 11 -25.88 14.08 -0.25
N PHE A 12 -25.69 13.74 1.03
CA PHE A 12 -24.37 13.55 1.65
C PHE A 12 -23.74 12.16 1.44
N ASN A 13 -24.43 11.21 0.80
CA ASN A 13 -24.05 9.79 0.82
C ASN A 13 -23.54 9.19 -0.51
N ALA A 14 -23.40 9.96 -1.58
CA ALA A 14 -23.12 9.40 -2.91
C ALA A 14 -21.74 8.73 -3.03
N GLY A 15 -20.75 9.14 -2.22
CA GLY A 15 -19.37 8.61 -2.26
C GLY A 15 -19.03 7.59 -1.17
N HIS A 16 -19.98 7.25 -0.30
CA HIS A 16 -19.74 6.37 0.86
C HIS A 16 -20.31 4.98 0.60
N MET A 17 -19.43 4.02 0.39
CA MET A 17 -19.78 2.62 0.15
C MET A 17 -19.57 1.81 1.43
N VAL A 18 -20.62 1.20 1.95
CA VAL A 18 -20.55 0.34 3.14
C VAL A 18 -20.78 -1.11 2.71
N LEU A 19 -19.82 -1.98 3.02
CA LEU A 19 -19.81 -3.38 2.65
C LEU A 19 -19.92 -4.27 3.90
N ASP A 20 -20.65 -5.37 3.80
CA ASP A 20 -20.69 -6.36 4.87
C ASP A 20 -19.47 -7.29 4.83
N HIS A 21 -18.92 -7.54 3.63
CA HIS A 21 -17.75 -8.37 3.38
C HIS A 21 -16.84 -7.73 2.33
N LEU A 22 -15.61 -8.26 2.20
CA LEU A 22 -14.68 -7.78 1.19
C LEU A 22 -15.24 -7.94 -0.22
N PRO A 23 -15.03 -6.96 -1.12
CA PRO A 23 -15.48 -7.06 -2.50
C PRO A 23 -14.71 -8.14 -3.26
N SER A 24 -15.38 -8.75 -4.25
CA SER A 24 -14.77 -9.76 -5.11
C SER A 24 -13.61 -9.19 -5.93
N MET A 25 -12.40 -9.68 -5.67
CA MET A 25 -11.18 -9.23 -6.36
C MET A 25 -11.22 -9.43 -7.88
N PRO A 26 -11.64 -10.59 -8.43
CA PRO A 26 -11.76 -10.77 -9.87
C PRO A 26 -12.70 -9.74 -10.53
N LEU A 27 -13.82 -9.41 -9.87
CA LEU A 27 -14.76 -8.41 -10.36
C LEU A 27 -14.10 -7.02 -10.37
N LEU A 28 -13.47 -6.61 -9.27
CA LEU A 28 -12.80 -5.31 -9.19
C LEU A 28 -11.68 -5.16 -10.23
N LEU A 29 -10.86 -6.19 -10.42
CA LEU A 29 -9.81 -6.18 -11.44
C LEU A 29 -10.39 -6.05 -12.85
N SER A 30 -11.52 -6.71 -13.13
CA SER A 30 -12.21 -6.58 -14.43
C SER A 30 -12.70 -5.14 -14.65
N GLN A 31 -13.29 -4.51 -13.64
CA GLN A 31 -13.77 -3.13 -13.72
C GLN A 31 -12.61 -2.14 -13.88
N ALA A 32 -11.50 -2.37 -13.18
CA ALA A 32 -10.30 -1.55 -13.28
C ALA A 32 -9.70 -1.50 -14.69
N VAL A 33 -9.82 -2.58 -15.47
CA VAL A 33 -9.38 -2.62 -16.88
C VAL A 33 -10.19 -1.67 -17.75
N PHE A 34 -11.50 -1.53 -17.50
CA PHE A 34 -12.40 -0.68 -18.27
C PHE A 34 -12.52 0.76 -17.74
N LYS A 35 -11.85 1.09 -16.63
CA LYS A 35 -11.92 2.41 -16.02
C LYS A 35 -11.36 3.50 -16.94
N SER A 36 -12.20 4.46 -17.32
CA SER A 36 -11.80 5.64 -18.08
C SER A 36 -11.25 6.75 -17.17
N ALA A 37 -10.51 7.69 -17.76
CA ALA A 37 -10.03 8.88 -17.06
C ALA A 37 -10.86 10.08 -17.50
N THR A 38 -11.25 10.92 -16.55
CA THR A 38 -11.94 12.21 -16.77
C THR A 38 -11.20 13.38 -16.15
N PHE A 39 -10.14 13.11 -15.36
CA PHE A 39 -9.35 14.12 -14.67
C PHE A 39 -8.72 15.15 -15.60
N GLN A 40 -8.83 16.41 -15.22
CA GLN A 40 -8.12 17.55 -15.80
C GLN A 40 -7.17 18.17 -14.76
N PRO A 41 -6.00 18.69 -15.18
CA PRO A 41 -5.09 19.38 -14.27
C PRO A 41 -5.77 20.53 -13.53
N GLY A 42 -5.78 20.46 -12.19
CA GLY A 42 -6.45 21.43 -11.32
C GLY A 42 -7.74 20.92 -10.67
N ASP A 43 -8.27 19.78 -11.13
CA ASP A 43 -9.43 19.16 -10.51
C ASP A 43 -9.13 18.72 -9.07
N ASN A 44 -10.12 18.88 -8.19
CA ASN A 44 -10.10 18.24 -6.89
C ASN A 44 -10.57 16.79 -7.02
N LEU A 45 -9.95 15.88 -6.25
CA LEU A 45 -10.46 14.52 -6.15
C LEU A 45 -11.78 14.49 -5.34
N PRO A 46 -12.73 13.62 -5.72
CA PRO A 46 -13.99 13.49 -4.99
C PRO A 46 -13.77 12.93 -3.58
N LYS A 47 -14.76 13.11 -2.71
CA LYS A 47 -14.79 12.44 -1.40
C LYS A 47 -15.38 11.04 -1.58
N LEU A 48 -14.52 10.03 -1.67
CA LEU A 48 -14.92 8.63 -1.77
C LEU A 48 -14.38 7.84 -0.58
N ARG A 49 -15.22 6.97 -0.03
CA ARG A 49 -14.90 6.11 1.11
C ARG A 49 -15.52 4.73 0.93
N THR A 50 -14.78 3.69 1.28
CA THR A 50 -15.29 2.32 1.39
C THR A 50 -15.04 1.80 2.80
N ASP A 51 -16.09 1.34 3.47
CA ASP A 51 -16.00 0.63 4.74
C ASP A 51 -16.36 -0.85 4.56
N VAL A 52 -15.72 -1.71 5.35
CA VAL A 52 -16.12 -3.11 5.53
C VAL A 52 -16.33 -3.38 7.02
N ARG A 53 -17.56 -3.83 7.36
CA ARG A 53 -18.02 -3.97 8.76
C ARG A 53 -17.55 -5.24 9.46
N SER A 54 -17.05 -6.21 8.72
CA SER A 54 -16.53 -7.44 9.29
C SER A 54 -15.36 -7.94 8.45
N LEU A 55 -14.18 -7.95 9.06
CA LEU A 55 -12.98 -8.58 8.52
C LEU A 55 -12.73 -9.90 9.22
N GLU A 56 -12.73 -10.97 8.43
CA GLU A 56 -12.27 -12.28 8.87
C GLU A 56 -10.79 -12.44 8.53
N ILE A 57 -9.99 -12.82 9.52
CA ILE A 57 -8.59 -13.15 9.31
C ILE A 57 -8.43 -14.66 9.22
N ASP A 58 -8.18 -15.12 8.01
CA ASP A 58 -7.80 -16.50 7.74
C ASP A 58 -6.36 -16.76 8.19
N ALA A 59 -6.20 -17.66 9.18
CA ALA A 59 -4.91 -18.04 9.72
C ALA A 59 -3.99 -18.69 8.67
N GLU A 60 -4.53 -19.48 7.73
CA GLU A 60 -3.75 -20.09 6.66
C GLU A 60 -3.20 -19.01 5.72
N HIS A 61 -4.03 -18.05 5.34
CA HIS A 61 -3.62 -16.91 4.54
C HIS A 61 -2.52 -16.07 5.22
N VAL A 62 -2.61 -15.85 6.55
CA VAL A 62 -1.53 -15.19 7.30
C VAL A 62 -0.23 -16.00 7.22
N GLN A 63 -0.28 -17.33 7.35
CA GLN A 63 0.93 -18.15 7.27
C GLN A 63 1.56 -18.11 5.87
N GLU A 64 0.75 -18.16 4.81
CA GLU A 64 1.26 -18.02 3.44
C GLU A 64 1.85 -16.62 3.19
N TYR A 65 1.22 -15.57 3.71
CA TYR A 65 1.77 -14.22 3.68
C TYR A 65 3.13 -14.15 4.38
N ARG A 66 3.25 -14.74 5.57
CA ARG A 66 4.52 -14.81 6.31
C ARG A 66 5.60 -15.52 5.50
N LYS A 67 5.29 -16.66 4.90
CA LYS A 67 6.24 -17.41 4.04
C LYS A 67 6.70 -16.60 2.84
N VAL A 68 5.78 -15.95 2.13
CA VAL A 68 6.09 -15.20 0.89
C VAL A 68 6.90 -13.92 1.18
N CYS A 69 6.61 -13.24 2.29
CA CYS A 69 7.33 -12.04 2.72
C CYS A 69 8.57 -12.36 3.58
N GLY A 70 8.63 -13.56 4.13
CA GLY A 70 9.70 -14.09 4.98
C GLY A 70 9.70 -13.57 6.40
N PHE A 71 8.51 -13.36 6.99
CA PHE A 71 8.31 -13.13 8.43
C PHE A 71 8.41 -14.47 9.18
N SER A 72 8.86 -14.41 10.44
CA SER A 72 8.89 -15.58 11.34
C SER A 72 7.49 -15.96 11.83
N ALA A 73 7.35 -17.19 12.32
CA ALA A 73 6.14 -17.63 12.97
C ALA A 73 5.92 -16.83 14.28
N SER A 74 4.74 -16.22 14.41
CA SER A 74 4.39 -15.37 15.55
C SER A 74 2.88 -15.41 15.78
N PRO A 75 2.39 -15.30 17.03
CA PRO A 75 0.97 -15.09 17.29
C PRO A 75 0.48 -13.71 16.85
N LEU A 76 1.38 -12.74 16.67
CA LEU A 76 1.05 -11.39 16.23
C LEU A 76 1.00 -11.30 14.71
N LEU A 77 0.03 -10.56 14.19
CA LEU A 77 -0.05 -10.26 12.76
C LEU A 77 1.15 -9.42 12.30
N PRO A 78 1.71 -9.70 11.10
CA PRO A 78 2.67 -8.79 10.51
C PRO A 78 2.04 -7.40 10.33
N PRO A 79 2.74 -6.30 10.66
CA PRO A 79 2.17 -4.94 10.61
C PRO A 79 1.82 -4.48 9.18
N THR A 80 2.28 -5.21 8.17
CA THR A 80 2.01 -4.96 6.75
C THR A 80 0.88 -5.84 6.20
N TYR A 81 0.30 -6.73 7.01
CA TYR A 81 -0.71 -7.69 6.58
C TYR A 81 -2.05 -7.05 6.23
N PHE A 82 -2.46 -5.97 6.91
CA PHE A 82 -3.73 -5.29 6.60
C PHE A 82 -3.80 -4.71 5.19
N ALA A 83 -2.68 -4.60 4.48
CA ALA A 83 -2.66 -4.28 3.06
C ALA A 83 -3.43 -5.30 2.19
N MET A 84 -3.58 -6.56 2.64
CA MET A 84 -4.37 -7.58 1.94
C MET A 84 -5.87 -7.25 1.92
N PHE A 85 -6.34 -6.50 2.91
CA PHE A 85 -7.73 -6.01 3.01
C PHE A 85 -7.87 -4.60 2.43
N GLY A 86 -6.87 -3.74 2.65
CA GLY A 86 -6.87 -2.37 2.13
C GLY A 86 -6.85 -2.30 0.61
N PHE A 87 -6.20 -3.25 -0.08
CA PHE A 87 -6.15 -3.25 -1.55
C PHE A 87 -7.53 -3.45 -2.22
N PRO A 88 -8.37 -4.43 -1.81
CA PRO A 88 -9.75 -4.51 -2.27
C PRO A 88 -10.57 -3.23 -2.07
N LEU A 89 -10.45 -2.58 -0.89
CA LEU A 89 -11.15 -1.34 -0.58
C LEU A 89 -10.67 -0.18 -1.46
N LEU A 90 -9.35 -0.07 -1.67
CA LEU A 90 -8.76 0.87 -2.61
C LEU A 90 -9.28 0.66 -4.03
N LEU A 91 -9.26 -0.57 -4.54
CA LEU A 91 -9.77 -0.86 -5.87
C LEU A 91 -11.25 -0.52 -5.99
N LYS A 92 -12.05 -0.78 -4.95
CA LYS A 92 -13.47 -0.40 -4.92
C LYS A 92 -13.67 1.11 -5.09
N ILE A 93 -12.84 1.93 -4.45
CA ILE A 93 -12.80 3.39 -4.66
C ILE A 93 -12.39 3.72 -6.10
N MET A 94 -11.32 3.11 -6.60
CA MET A 94 -10.75 3.44 -7.91
C MET A 94 -11.68 3.07 -9.08
N VAL A 95 -12.56 2.07 -8.91
CA VAL A 95 -13.55 1.69 -9.93
C VAL A 95 -14.88 2.41 -9.78
N HIS A 96 -15.04 3.27 -8.77
CA HIS A 96 -16.22 4.12 -8.62
C HIS A 96 -16.34 5.08 -9.81
N ASP A 97 -17.57 5.40 -10.22
CA ASP A 97 -17.83 6.23 -11.40
C ASP A 97 -17.18 7.62 -11.26
N ASP A 98 -17.33 8.24 -10.09
CA ASP A 98 -16.75 9.56 -9.79
C ASP A 98 -15.21 9.57 -9.69
N PHE A 99 -14.54 8.42 -9.53
CA PHE A 99 -13.08 8.41 -9.45
C PHE A 99 -12.48 8.81 -10.82
N PRO A 100 -11.69 9.90 -10.93
CA PRO A 100 -11.44 10.48 -12.24
C PRO A 100 -10.17 9.96 -12.95
N LEU A 101 -9.42 9.05 -12.32
CA LEU A 101 -8.14 8.55 -12.81
C LEU A 101 -8.24 7.11 -13.33
N ARG A 102 -7.40 6.78 -14.31
CA ARG A 102 -7.15 5.38 -14.70
C ARG A 102 -6.39 4.66 -13.58
N VAL A 103 -6.79 3.43 -13.30
CA VAL A 103 -6.09 2.55 -12.34
C VAL A 103 -4.70 2.18 -12.88
N MET A 104 -4.64 1.81 -14.16
CA MET A 104 -3.41 1.39 -14.80
C MET A 104 -2.45 2.57 -14.99
N GLY A 105 -1.20 2.36 -14.58
CA GLY A 105 -0.12 3.36 -14.70
C GLY A 105 0.06 4.27 -13.49
N LEU A 106 -0.79 4.14 -12.46
CA LEU A 106 -0.55 4.77 -11.17
C LEU A 106 0.73 4.21 -10.52
N VAL A 107 1.47 5.08 -9.86
CA VAL A 107 2.73 4.70 -9.20
C VAL A 107 2.58 4.89 -7.69
N HIS A 108 2.73 3.83 -6.92
CA HIS A 108 2.77 3.91 -5.45
C HIS A 108 4.12 4.50 -5.02
N LEU A 109 4.10 5.68 -4.40
CA LEU A 109 5.30 6.43 -4.01
C LEU A 109 5.69 6.21 -2.56
N ARG A 110 4.72 6.31 -1.64
CA ARG A 110 4.96 6.29 -0.19
C ARG A 110 3.91 5.46 0.51
N ASN A 111 4.31 4.76 1.58
CA ASN A 111 3.40 4.01 2.41
C ASN A 111 3.81 4.13 3.88
N GLU A 112 2.93 4.73 4.67
CA GLU A 112 3.11 5.02 6.08
C GLU A 112 2.08 4.20 6.86
N ILE A 113 2.54 3.44 7.84
CA ILE A 113 1.69 2.60 8.68
C ILE A 113 1.90 3.05 10.12
N SER A 114 0.82 3.40 10.81
CA SER A 114 0.82 3.58 12.26
C SER A 114 0.23 2.34 12.90
N VAL A 115 0.98 1.69 13.77
CA VAL A 115 0.53 0.56 14.59
C VAL A 115 0.29 1.11 15.98
N PHE A 116 -0.97 1.19 16.40
CA PHE A 116 -1.34 1.65 17.74
C PHE A 116 -1.31 0.50 18.74
N ARG A 117 -1.70 -0.69 18.27
CA ARG A 117 -1.69 -1.92 19.06
C ARG A 117 -1.26 -3.10 18.19
N SER A 118 -0.29 -3.87 18.67
CA SER A 118 0.04 -5.17 18.05
C SER A 118 -1.11 -6.16 18.28
N LEU A 119 -1.52 -6.87 17.23
CA LEU A 119 -2.73 -7.70 17.25
C LEU A 119 -2.41 -9.18 17.17
N ASN A 120 -2.96 -9.94 18.12
CA ASN A 120 -3.35 -11.34 17.92
C ASN A 120 -4.85 -11.34 17.57
N VAL A 121 -5.27 -12.21 16.66
CA VAL A 121 -6.61 -12.12 16.05
C VAL A 121 -7.69 -12.61 17.03
N THR A 122 -8.38 -11.67 17.68
CA THR A 122 -9.60 -11.92 18.45
C THR A 122 -10.43 -10.64 18.48
N GLY A 123 -11.74 -10.74 18.25
CA GLY A 123 -12.68 -9.61 18.30
C GLY A 123 -13.18 -9.16 16.92
N ASN A 124 -14.04 -8.14 16.90
CA ASN A 124 -14.65 -7.65 15.66
C ASN A 124 -13.75 -6.62 14.99
N LEU A 125 -13.18 -7.00 13.84
CA LEU A 125 -12.34 -6.12 13.03
C LEU A 125 -13.17 -5.45 11.93
N GLN A 126 -13.01 -4.13 11.83
CA GLN A 126 -13.57 -3.30 10.79
C GLN A 126 -12.44 -2.58 10.07
N MET A 127 -12.62 -2.30 8.79
CA MET A 127 -11.65 -1.50 8.05
C MET A 127 -12.34 -0.48 7.17
N SER A 128 -11.71 0.67 7.05
CA SER A 128 -12.10 1.73 6.14
C SER A 128 -10.96 2.10 5.22
N ALA A 129 -11.29 2.62 4.05
CA ALA A 129 -10.39 3.34 3.18
C ALA A 129 -11.10 4.55 2.59
N GLU A 130 -10.39 5.67 2.46
CA GLU A 130 -10.92 6.89 1.87
C GLU A 130 -9.86 7.65 1.08
N LEU A 131 -10.31 8.41 0.08
CA LEU A 131 -9.45 9.36 -0.61
C LEU A 131 -9.04 10.47 0.36
N GLY A 132 -7.73 10.64 0.49
CA GLY A 132 -7.11 11.67 1.31
C GLY A 132 -6.80 12.93 0.53
N ALA A 133 -5.73 13.61 0.96
CA ALA A 133 -5.25 14.82 0.32
C ALA A 133 -4.72 14.54 -1.10
N SER A 134 -4.68 15.58 -1.93
CA SER A 134 -3.98 15.55 -3.21
C SER A 134 -3.20 16.84 -3.43
N THR A 135 -2.12 16.75 -4.19
CA THR A 135 -1.21 17.87 -4.44
C THR A 135 -0.57 17.71 -5.82
N ILE A 136 -0.57 18.80 -6.59
CA ILE A 136 0.12 18.85 -7.88
C ILE A 136 1.62 19.08 -7.62
N THR A 137 2.46 18.25 -8.22
CA THR A 137 3.93 18.28 -8.11
C THR A 137 4.58 18.41 -9.49
N HIS A 138 5.91 18.48 -9.55
CA HIS A 138 6.64 18.46 -10.84
C HIS A 138 6.41 17.16 -11.65
N ALA A 139 5.91 16.10 -11.02
CA ALA A 139 5.74 14.79 -11.65
C ALA A 139 4.29 14.46 -12.05
N GLY A 140 3.32 15.30 -11.65
CA GLY A 140 1.89 15.07 -11.84
C GLY A 140 1.11 15.28 -10.55
N LEU A 141 0.00 14.56 -10.37
CA LEU A 141 -0.84 14.61 -9.16
C LEU A 141 -0.40 13.51 -8.19
N GLU A 142 0.11 13.90 -7.02
CA GLU A 142 0.23 13.00 -5.87
C GLU A 142 -1.08 13.03 -5.09
N TRP A 143 -1.54 11.86 -4.64
CA TRP A 143 -2.81 11.74 -3.92
C TRP A 143 -2.77 10.57 -2.95
N ASP A 144 -3.51 10.71 -1.87
CA ASP A 144 -3.46 9.77 -0.75
C ASP A 144 -4.69 8.87 -0.69
N ILE A 145 -4.47 7.68 -0.14
CA ILE A 145 -5.50 6.81 0.42
C ILE A 145 -5.18 6.64 1.89
N ASN A 146 -6.13 7.04 2.73
CA ASN A 146 -6.07 6.79 4.16
C ASN A 146 -6.89 5.53 4.45
N SER A 147 -6.35 4.61 5.23
CA SER A 147 -7.04 3.41 5.67
C SER A 147 -6.88 3.23 7.16
N GLU A 148 -7.91 2.72 7.81
CA GLU A 148 -7.93 2.51 9.26
C GLU A 148 -8.54 1.15 9.56
N VAL A 149 -8.00 0.47 10.56
CA VAL A 149 -8.55 -0.76 11.11
C VAL A 149 -8.91 -0.50 12.57
N CYS A 150 -10.16 -0.81 12.91
CA CYS A 150 -10.67 -0.75 14.27
C CYS A 150 -10.93 -2.16 14.80
N LEU A 151 -10.61 -2.39 16.07
CA LEU A 151 -10.97 -3.58 16.83
C LEU A 151 -11.99 -3.17 17.88
N ASP A 152 -13.20 -3.71 17.79
CA ASP A 152 -14.30 -3.43 18.73
C ASP A 152 -14.57 -1.91 18.90
N GLY A 153 -14.37 -1.13 17.82
CA GLY A 153 -14.57 0.32 17.78
C GLY A 153 -13.31 1.16 18.03
N GLU A 154 -12.21 0.55 18.50
CA GLU A 154 -10.97 1.26 18.82
C GLU A 154 -9.95 1.16 17.68
N PRO A 155 -9.31 2.27 17.24
CA PRO A 155 -8.30 2.24 16.19
C PRO A 155 -7.05 1.49 16.65
N VAL A 156 -6.65 0.48 15.88
CA VAL A 156 -5.49 -0.37 16.20
C VAL A 156 -4.38 -0.26 15.16
N TRP A 157 -4.73 0.16 13.95
CA TRP A 157 -3.81 0.34 12.83
C TRP A 157 -4.35 1.38 11.87
N ALA A 158 -3.47 2.21 11.32
CA ALA A 158 -3.80 3.14 10.25
C ALA A 158 -2.71 3.12 9.18
N CYS A 159 -3.07 3.51 7.95
CA CYS A 159 -2.13 3.61 6.86
C CYS A 159 -2.48 4.75 5.91
N LYS A 160 -1.45 5.49 5.51
CA LYS A 160 -1.49 6.44 4.40
C LYS A 160 -0.65 5.91 3.25
N SER A 161 -1.27 5.76 2.08
CA SER A 161 -0.59 5.38 0.84
C SER A 161 -0.67 6.52 -0.16
N THR A 162 0.48 7.05 -0.58
CA THR A 162 0.54 8.10 -1.61
C THR A 162 0.81 7.50 -2.97
N PHE A 163 -0.07 7.80 -3.94
CA PHE A 163 0.03 7.41 -5.34
C PHE A 163 0.31 8.61 -6.23
N LEU A 164 0.84 8.36 -7.42
CA LEU A 164 1.13 9.36 -8.43
C LEU A 164 0.41 9.03 -9.74
N HIS A 165 -0.38 9.99 -10.22
CA HIS A 165 -0.83 10.06 -11.60
C HIS A 165 0.09 11.01 -12.38
N ARG A 166 0.78 10.49 -13.39
CA ARG A 166 1.81 11.24 -14.13
C ARG A 166 1.21 12.10 -15.25
N TYR A 167 1.54 13.38 -15.24
CA TYR A 167 1.36 14.30 -16.37
C TYR A 167 2.32 15.48 -16.26
N LYS A 168 2.47 16.28 -17.32
CA LYS A 168 3.37 17.45 -17.34
C LYS A 168 2.72 18.62 -16.60
N THR A 169 3.40 19.21 -15.61
CA THR A 169 2.86 20.30 -14.78
C THR A 169 3.61 21.63 -14.92
N GLY A 170 4.82 21.62 -15.49
CA GLY A 170 5.68 22.82 -15.59
C GLY A 170 6.31 23.26 -14.25
N LEU A 171 6.00 22.60 -13.14
CA LEU A 171 6.55 22.92 -11.83
C LEU A 171 8.03 22.49 -11.71
N PRO A 172 8.86 23.25 -10.98
CA PRO A 172 10.27 22.91 -10.80
C PRO A 172 10.43 21.63 -9.99
N ARG A 173 11.37 20.78 -10.42
CA ARG A 173 11.73 19.57 -9.67
C ARG A 173 12.72 19.92 -8.56
N HIS A 174 12.32 19.73 -7.31
CA HIS A 174 13.25 19.76 -6.19
C HIS A 174 14.04 18.45 -6.11
N ARG A 175 15.38 18.56 -6.05
CA ARG A 175 16.26 17.39 -5.92
C ARG A 175 16.38 17.02 -4.46
N VAL A 176 15.70 15.96 -4.05
CA VAL A 176 15.91 15.36 -2.73
C VAL A 176 17.25 14.66 -2.72
N ARG A 177 18.09 14.96 -1.72
CA ARG A 177 19.41 14.33 -1.56
C ARG A 177 19.20 12.87 -1.15
N SER A 178 19.76 11.93 -1.91
CA SER A 178 19.75 10.53 -1.51
C SER A 178 20.69 10.34 -0.32
N THR A 179 20.19 9.83 0.80
CA THR A 179 21.03 9.36 1.89
C THR A 179 21.77 8.10 1.43
N LYS A 180 23.09 8.05 1.68
CA LYS A 180 23.85 6.83 1.43
C LYS A 180 23.53 5.81 2.53
N PRO A 181 23.36 4.52 2.20
CA PRO A 181 23.21 3.48 3.20
C PRO A 181 24.41 3.46 4.15
N ARG A 182 24.18 3.17 5.42
CA ARG A 182 25.19 3.00 6.46
C ARG A 182 25.25 1.53 6.90
N ASN A 183 26.34 1.14 7.55
CA ASN A 183 26.62 -0.20 8.06
C ASN A 183 26.84 -1.28 6.98
N THR A 184 27.27 -2.46 7.44
CA THR A 184 27.45 -3.64 6.59
C THR A 184 26.08 -4.16 6.12
N PRO A 185 25.89 -4.40 4.81
CA PRO A 185 24.61 -4.91 4.31
C PRO A 185 24.44 -6.41 4.53
N LEU A 186 23.18 -6.85 4.56
CA LEU A 186 22.79 -8.22 4.25
C LEU A 186 22.58 -8.36 2.74
N TYR A 187 23.15 -9.40 2.13
CA TYR A 187 22.99 -9.68 0.70
C TYR A 187 21.82 -10.64 0.48
N TRP A 188 20.87 -10.26 -0.36
CA TRP A 188 19.73 -11.10 -0.72
C TRP A 188 19.66 -11.32 -2.23
N ARG A 189 19.22 -12.52 -2.61
CA ARG A 189 18.82 -12.84 -3.97
C ARG A 189 17.31 -12.95 -4.04
N ILE A 190 16.69 -12.12 -4.86
CA ILE A 190 15.25 -12.12 -5.09
C ILE A 190 14.94 -12.89 -6.36
N ASN A 191 14.08 -13.88 -6.23
CA ASN A 191 13.77 -14.84 -7.28
C ASN A 191 12.81 -14.29 -8.34
N ALA A 192 12.91 -14.79 -9.57
CA ALA A 192 12.06 -14.38 -10.70
C ALA A 192 10.56 -14.58 -10.45
N GLY A 193 10.19 -15.62 -9.70
CA GLY A 193 8.79 -15.94 -9.37
C GLY A 193 8.18 -15.13 -8.22
N THR A 194 8.92 -14.18 -7.62
CA THR A 194 8.46 -13.44 -6.43
C THR A 194 7.18 -12.66 -6.69
N GLY A 195 7.07 -11.94 -7.81
CA GLY A 195 5.85 -11.19 -8.16
C GLY A 195 4.63 -12.11 -8.21
N ARG A 196 4.70 -13.22 -8.96
CA ARG A 196 3.60 -14.20 -9.06
C ARG A 196 3.23 -14.85 -7.73
N ARG A 197 4.19 -15.12 -6.84
CA ARG A 197 3.89 -15.69 -5.51
C ARG A 197 3.15 -14.67 -4.64
N TYR A 198 3.59 -13.42 -4.66
CA TYR A 198 2.92 -12.37 -3.89
C TYR A 198 1.53 -12.04 -4.44
N SER A 199 1.35 -11.97 -5.78
CA SER A 199 0.02 -11.75 -6.40
C SER A 199 -1.05 -12.74 -5.94
N ARG A 200 -0.68 -14.00 -5.67
CA ARG A 200 -1.62 -15.02 -5.17
C ARG A 200 -2.17 -14.73 -3.79
N ILE A 201 -1.40 -14.02 -2.96
CA ILE A 201 -1.75 -13.67 -1.58
C ILE A 201 -2.35 -12.27 -1.54
N SER A 202 -1.80 -11.31 -2.29
CA SER A 202 -2.28 -9.92 -2.27
C SER A 202 -3.51 -9.66 -3.13
N GLY A 203 -3.81 -10.55 -4.09
CA GLY A 203 -4.78 -10.28 -5.15
C GLY A 203 -4.34 -9.22 -6.15
N ASP A 204 -3.13 -8.65 -6.01
CA ASP A 204 -2.57 -7.70 -6.97
C ASP A 204 -1.93 -8.43 -8.15
N TYR A 205 -2.75 -8.69 -9.16
CA TYR A 205 -2.37 -9.28 -10.44
C TYR A 205 -2.02 -8.22 -11.51
N ASN A 206 -1.56 -7.02 -11.12
CA ASN A 206 -1.07 -6.05 -12.10
C ASN A 206 -0.02 -6.71 -13.02
N PRO A 207 -0.21 -6.67 -14.36
CA PRO A 207 0.59 -7.45 -15.31
C PRO A 207 2.11 -7.17 -15.24
N ILE A 208 2.52 -6.01 -14.73
CA ILE A 208 3.94 -5.65 -14.58
C ILE A 208 4.71 -6.55 -13.59
N HIS A 209 3.99 -7.33 -12.77
CA HIS A 209 4.57 -8.25 -11.77
C HIS A 209 4.59 -9.72 -12.21
N LEU A 210 3.89 -10.07 -13.29
CA LEU A 210 3.59 -11.47 -13.61
C LEU A 210 4.61 -12.10 -14.55
N SER A 211 4.96 -11.39 -15.63
CA SER A 211 5.88 -11.87 -16.66
C SER A 211 6.63 -10.70 -17.32
N ASP A 212 7.76 -11.00 -17.96
CA ASP A 212 8.52 -9.99 -18.70
C ASP A 212 7.76 -9.48 -19.92
N ILE A 213 6.99 -10.35 -20.58
CA ILE A 213 6.18 -10.01 -21.75
C ILE A 213 5.16 -8.94 -21.36
N THR A 214 4.38 -9.21 -20.31
CA THR A 214 3.38 -8.28 -19.83
C THR A 214 4.00 -7.00 -19.29
N ALA A 215 5.13 -7.07 -18.57
CA ALA A 215 5.81 -5.88 -18.06
C ALA A 215 6.34 -4.96 -19.19
N LYS A 216 6.85 -5.53 -20.30
CA LYS A 216 7.31 -4.78 -21.47
C LYS A 216 6.22 -3.97 -22.14
N LEU A 217 4.98 -4.46 -22.16
CA LEU A 217 3.83 -3.71 -22.67
C LEU A 217 3.56 -2.41 -21.89
N PHE A 218 4.03 -2.33 -20.64
CA PHE A 218 3.93 -1.15 -19.77
C PHE A 218 5.26 -0.39 -19.63
N GLY A 219 6.22 -0.62 -20.53
CA GLY A 219 7.47 0.14 -20.59
C GLY A 219 8.57 -0.32 -19.61
N PHE A 220 8.40 -1.47 -18.96
CA PHE A 220 9.43 -2.06 -18.10
C PHE A 220 10.36 -2.99 -18.90
N LYS A 221 11.62 -3.10 -18.46
CA LYS A 221 12.59 -3.99 -19.13
C LYS A 221 12.29 -5.48 -18.89
N GLN A 222 11.80 -5.80 -17.70
CA GLN A 222 11.45 -7.13 -17.20
C GLN A 222 10.42 -6.96 -16.09
N CYS A 223 9.82 -8.06 -15.60
CA CYS A 223 8.89 -7.98 -14.48
C CYS A 223 9.56 -7.40 -13.23
N ILE A 224 8.76 -6.72 -12.41
CA ILE A 224 9.21 -6.09 -11.18
C ILE A 224 8.50 -6.71 -9.97
N ALA A 225 9.12 -6.70 -8.81
CA ALA A 225 8.43 -7.05 -7.57
C ALA A 225 7.42 -5.95 -7.19
N HIS A 226 6.38 -6.33 -6.46
CA HIS A 226 5.47 -5.39 -5.83
C HIS A 226 6.21 -4.52 -4.81
N GLY A 227 5.86 -3.23 -4.77
CA GLY A 227 6.37 -2.33 -3.74
C GLY A 227 6.02 -2.83 -2.33
N MET A 228 4.76 -3.25 -2.13
CA MET A 228 4.31 -3.76 -0.83
C MET A 228 5.00 -5.06 -0.41
N TRP A 229 5.32 -5.98 -1.34
CA TRP A 229 6.18 -7.13 -1.04
C TRP A 229 7.58 -6.68 -0.61
N THR A 230 8.15 -5.69 -1.30
CA THR A 230 9.49 -5.15 -0.97
C THR A 230 9.50 -4.52 0.43
N LYS A 231 8.47 -3.74 0.78
CA LYS A 231 8.25 -3.22 2.14
C LYS A 231 8.17 -4.36 3.14
N ALA A 232 7.27 -5.31 2.92
CA ALA A 232 7.03 -6.43 3.83
C ALA A 232 8.31 -7.26 4.06
N ARG A 233 9.08 -7.56 3.01
CA ARG A 233 10.35 -8.28 3.10
C ARG A 233 11.39 -7.54 3.93
N CYS A 234 11.49 -6.21 3.78
CA CYS A 234 12.40 -5.39 4.58
C CYS A 234 11.97 -5.34 6.05
N VAL A 235 10.67 -5.25 6.33
CA VAL A 235 10.13 -5.22 7.70
C VAL A 235 10.32 -6.57 8.38
N ALA A 236 10.12 -7.67 7.66
CA ALA A 236 10.37 -9.02 8.15
C ALA A 236 11.84 -9.20 8.59
N ALA A 237 12.79 -8.64 7.85
CA ALA A 237 14.21 -8.71 8.18
C ALA A 237 14.59 -7.95 9.47
N ILE A 238 13.70 -7.12 10.01
CA ILE A 238 13.90 -6.33 11.24
C ILE A 238 12.76 -6.54 12.24
N GLU A 239 11.99 -7.62 12.11
CA GLU A 239 10.79 -7.86 12.90
C GLU A 239 11.09 -7.91 14.41
N ASP A 240 12.21 -8.53 14.79
CA ASP A 240 12.70 -8.61 16.18
C ASP A 240 13.12 -7.25 16.75
N ASN A 241 13.17 -6.21 15.91
CA ASN A 241 13.56 -4.86 16.29
C ASN A 241 12.42 -3.84 16.11
N LEU A 242 11.19 -4.31 15.87
CA LEU A 242 10.00 -3.45 15.92
C LEU A 242 9.73 -3.01 17.37
N PRO A 243 9.29 -1.75 17.58
CA PRO A 243 8.88 -1.30 18.91
C PRO A 243 7.76 -2.15 19.49
N ARG A 244 7.75 -2.27 20.83
CA ARG A 244 6.67 -2.95 21.57
C ARG A 244 5.48 -2.03 21.86
N CYS A 245 5.72 -0.72 21.87
CA CYS A 245 4.72 0.34 21.99
C CYS A 245 4.14 0.69 20.62
N ALA A 246 3.28 1.72 20.56
CA ALA A 246 2.78 2.25 19.31
C ALA A 246 3.95 2.82 18.46
N TYR A 247 3.89 2.65 17.14
CA TYR A 247 4.96 3.12 16.25
C TYR A 247 4.46 3.45 14.85
N ASN A 248 5.21 4.31 14.16
CA ASN A 248 5.07 4.57 12.73
C ASN A 248 6.14 3.80 11.94
N LEU A 249 5.74 3.23 10.81
CA LEU A 249 6.53 2.54 9.81
C LEU A 249 6.29 3.19 8.45
N SER A 250 7.22 4.04 8.02
CA SER A 250 7.14 4.77 6.76
C SER A 250 8.16 4.27 5.74
N VAL A 251 7.75 4.19 4.47
CA VAL A 251 8.64 3.88 3.36
C VAL A 251 8.39 4.78 2.17
N GLU A 252 9.45 5.02 1.40
CA GLU A 252 9.41 5.62 0.08
C GLU A 252 9.94 4.62 -0.96
N PHE A 253 9.17 4.39 -2.01
CA PHE A 253 9.56 3.59 -3.17
C PHE A 253 10.33 4.47 -4.14
N LYS A 254 11.62 4.17 -4.36
CA LYS A 254 12.53 5.02 -5.14
C LYS A 254 12.63 4.56 -6.59
N ARG A 255 12.86 3.26 -6.82
CA ARG A 255 12.98 2.67 -8.16
C ARG A 255 12.42 1.25 -8.19
N PRO A 256 11.84 0.82 -9.33
CA PRO A 256 11.34 -0.55 -9.47
C PRO A 256 12.42 -1.60 -9.17
N LEU A 257 12.05 -2.63 -8.42
CA LEU A 257 12.88 -3.80 -8.18
C LEU A 257 12.62 -4.83 -9.28
N TYR A 258 13.44 -4.83 -10.32
CA TYR A 258 13.34 -5.85 -11.36
C TYR A 258 13.64 -7.27 -10.85
N LEU A 259 13.07 -8.29 -11.49
CA LEU A 259 13.20 -9.68 -11.09
C LEU A 259 13.82 -10.54 -12.19
N PRO A 260 14.67 -11.54 -11.85
CA PRO A 260 15.32 -11.72 -10.55
C PRO A 260 16.35 -10.61 -10.26
N SER A 261 16.75 -10.41 -9.01
CA SER A 261 17.72 -9.38 -8.65
C SER A 261 18.54 -9.71 -7.40
N GLY A 262 19.81 -9.32 -7.41
CA GLY A 262 20.66 -9.23 -6.23
C GLY A 262 20.52 -7.86 -5.57
N VAL A 263 20.28 -7.84 -4.26
CA VAL A 263 20.08 -6.62 -3.48
C VAL A 263 20.86 -6.65 -2.18
N MET A 264 21.15 -5.45 -1.68
CA MET A 264 21.76 -5.20 -0.38
C MET A 264 20.73 -4.53 0.51
N PHE A 265 20.45 -5.14 1.66
CA PHE A 265 19.63 -4.58 2.72
C PHE A 265 20.51 -3.97 3.79
N PHE A 266 20.23 -2.71 4.13
CA PHE A 266 20.92 -1.98 5.18
C PHE A 266 19.94 -1.60 6.27
N GLN A 267 20.40 -1.65 7.52
CA GLN A 267 19.69 -1.03 8.63
C GLN A 267 20.66 -0.38 9.62
N HIS A 268 20.20 0.68 10.26
CA HIS A 268 20.89 1.33 11.37
C HIS A 268 19.88 2.04 12.28
N ARG A 269 20.29 2.34 13.50
CA ARG A 269 19.53 3.17 14.43
C ARG A 269 20.25 4.51 14.57
N GLU A 270 19.49 5.60 14.49
CA GLU A 270 19.93 6.96 14.76
C GLU A 270 18.97 7.55 15.80
N THR A 271 19.46 7.73 17.03
CA THR A 271 18.64 8.14 18.18
C THR A 271 17.42 7.21 18.35
N ASP A 272 16.20 7.72 18.17
CA ASP A 272 14.93 7.00 18.33
C ASP A 272 14.31 6.55 17.00
N VAL A 273 15.08 6.66 15.91
CA VAL A 273 14.64 6.26 14.58
C VAL A 273 15.47 5.09 14.08
N ARG A 274 14.80 4.02 13.67
CA ARG A 274 15.44 2.94 12.92
C ARG A 274 15.28 3.22 11.44
N HIS A 275 16.37 3.33 10.72
CA HIS A 275 16.38 3.48 9.27
C HIS A 275 16.72 2.15 8.60
N PHE A 276 16.07 1.88 7.48
CA PHE A 276 16.40 0.74 6.63
C PHE A 276 16.32 1.10 5.14
N SER A 277 17.04 0.37 4.30
CA SER A 277 16.99 0.57 2.86
C SER A 277 17.28 -0.71 2.10
N LEU A 278 16.73 -0.79 0.88
CA LEU A 278 17.02 -1.86 -0.05
C LEU A 278 17.60 -1.26 -1.33
N VAL A 279 18.78 -1.74 -1.70
CA VAL A 279 19.59 -1.16 -2.77
C VAL A 279 19.99 -2.24 -3.76
N ASN A 280 20.02 -1.90 -5.04
CA ASN A 280 20.50 -2.80 -6.08
C ASN A 280 22.00 -3.11 -5.87
N GLN A 281 22.37 -4.39 -5.87
CA GLN A 281 23.75 -4.81 -5.62
C GLN A 281 24.74 -4.33 -6.70
N LEU A 282 24.32 -4.28 -7.97
CA LEU A 282 25.19 -3.91 -9.09
C LEU A 282 25.29 -2.40 -9.31
N THR A 283 24.15 -1.70 -9.24
CA THR A 283 24.07 -0.27 -9.60
C THR A 283 24.15 0.67 -8.40
N GLY A 284 24.01 0.17 -7.17
CA GLY A 284 23.94 1.01 -5.96
C GLY A 284 22.69 1.88 -5.86
N HIS A 285 21.73 1.72 -6.78
CA HIS A 285 20.49 2.47 -6.78
C HIS A 285 19.52 1.97 -5.70
N ALA A 286 18.99 2.88 -4.89
CA ALA A 286 17.94 2.55 -3.92
C ALA A 286 16.63 2.14 -4.63
N HIS A 287 16.04 1.05 -4.15
CA HIS A 287 14.69 0.60 -4.47
C HIS A 287 13.70 1.11 -3.43
N LEU A 288 14.09 1.06 -2.16
CA LEU A 288 13.27 1.46 -1.02
C LEU A 288 14.14 2.11 0.05
N SER A 289 13.63 3.16 0.68
CA SER A 289 14.12 3.67 1.95
C SER A 289 12.96 3.70 2.93
N GLY A 290 13.20 3.32 4.18
CA GLY A 290 12.20 3.33 5.22
C GLY A 290 12.75 3.71 6.56
N GLN A 291 11.83 4.02 7.47
CA GLN A 291 12.12 4.33 8.84
C GLN A 291 11.01 3.83 9.76
N ILE A 292 11.38 3.55 11.01
CA ILE A 292 10.47 3.23 12.10
C ILE A 292 10.76 4.17 13.25
N ARG A 293 9.70 4.77 13.80
CA ARG A 293 9.75 5.67 14.96
C ARG A 293 8.65 5.28 15.93
N GLU A 294 8.94 5.27 17.22
CA GLU A 294 7.91 5.13 18.26
C GLU A 294 6.95 6.33 18.20
N LEU A 295 5.67 6.08 18.48
CA LEU A 295 4.69 7.15 18.65
C LEU A 295 4.73 7.53 20.13
N ASP A 296 4.96 8.81 20.40
CA ASP A 296 4.92 9.32 21.77
C ASP A 296 3.49 9.13 22.31
N HIS A 297 3.38 8.76 23.60
CA HIS A 297 2.09 8.68 24.29
C HIS A 297 1.55 10.09 24.55
N GLY A 298 1.07 10.77 23.50
CA GLY A 298 0.51 12.11 23.62
C GLY A 298 0.38 12.83 22.29
N ASP A 299 -0.63 12.44 21.50
CA ASP A 299 -1.34 13.29 20.52
C ASP A 299 -2.80 12.84 20.47
#